data_AF-A0A4P6JPD0-F1
#
_entry.id   AF-A0A4P6JPD0-F1
#
_cell.length_a   1.000
_cell.length_b   1.000
_cell.length_c   1.000
_cell.angle_alpha   90.00
_cell.angle_beta   90.00
_cell.angle_gamma   90.00
#
_symmetry.space_group_name_H-M   'P 1'
#
loop_
_entity.id
_entity.type
_entity.pdbx_description
1 polymer ?
#
loop_
_entity_poly.entity_id
_entity_poly.type
_entity_poly.pdbx_seq_one_letter_code
_entity_poly.pdbx_strand_id
1 'polypeptide(L)'
;MLKRQVGVQQAVVLLQESSSTHKQLQAYLVPEPGHALSLEQVREALGRQLPSYMQLAGYRLLPRLPLTANGKLDRRALLAEGGQAEEARREEQREYVAPRTQEERSLAHIWEQVLRVPRVGVQDNYFELGGDSILGISIIARANQANFSFTLKDLFEHQTIAALMLAREGEHSAESVKLEATGSTSTQNISVELSSEDMTNLMSELSETKE
;
A
#
# COMPACT_ATOMS: atom_id res chain seq x y z
N MET A 1 13.66 12.72 -12.86
CA MET A 1 12.30 12.15 -12.97
C MET A 1 11.23 13.18 -12.58
N LEU A 2 11.25 13.75 -11.37
CA LEU A 2 10.26 14.78 -10.99
C LEU A 2 10.22 16.03 -11.90
N LYS A 3 11.37 16.64 -12.22
CA LYS A 3 11.44 17.78 -13.16
C LYS A 3 11.07 17.43 -14.62
N ARG A 4 10.85 16.14 -14.93
CA ARG A 4 10.40 15.70 -16.26
C ARG A 4 8.89 15.53 -16.34
N GLN A 5 8.19 15.66 -15.22
CA GLN A 5 6.72 15.62 -15.20
C GLN A 5 6.17 16.94 -15.74
N VAL A 6 5.08 16.85 -16.51
CA VAL A 6 4.43 18.00 -17.13
C VAL A 6 4.00 19.00 -16.06
N GLY A 7 4.28 20.29 -16.26
CA GLY A 7 3.89 21.36 -15.34
C GLY A 7 4.76 21.49 -14.09
N VAL A 8 5.89 20.76 -13.97
CA VAL A 8 6.85 20.91 -12.85
C VAL A 8 8.02 21.81 -13.25
N GLN A 9 8.07 23.03 -12.69
CA GLN A 9 9.18 23.97 -12.90
C GLN A 9 10.41 23.57 -12.08
N GLN A 10 10.21 23.30 -10.78
CA GLN A 10 11.28 22.91 -9.85
C GLN A 10 10.82 21.75 -8.97
N ALA A 11 11.76 20.89 -8.59
CA ALA A 11 11.49 19.78 -7.69
C ALA A 11 12.68 19.53 -6.77
N VAL A 12 12.41 19.30 -5.50
CA VAL A 12 13.38 18.94 -4.47
C VAL A 12 12.81 17.78 -3.65
N VAL A 13 13.63 16.77 -3.39
CA VAL A 13 13.28 15.68 -2.48
C VAL A 13 14.13 15.78 -1.23
N LEU A 14 13.50 15.74 -0.06
CA LEU A 14 14.18 15.74 1.23
C LEU A 14 13.76 14.51 2.04
N LEU A 15 14.69 14.01 2.84
CA LEU A 15 14.41 13.01 3.86
C LEU A 15 13.89 13.75 5.10
N GLN A 16 12.66 13.48 5.49
CA GLN A 16 11.97 14.05 6.64
C GLN A 16 11.78 12.97 7.70
N GLU A 17 11.97 13.34 8.97
CA GLU A 17 11.65 12.47 10.11
C GLU A 17 10.17 12.68 10.45
N SER A 18 9.35 11.64 10.26
CA SER A 18 7.89 11.68 10.51
C SER A 18 7.58 11.40 11.99
N SER A 19 8.41 10.58 12.63
CA SER A 19 8.43 10.32 14.07
C SER A 19 9.86 9.97 14.50
N SER A 20 10.13 9.87 15.81
CA SER A 20 11.49 9.71 16.37
C SER A 20 12.31 8.53 15.82
N THR A 21 11.70 7.60 15.07
CA THR A 21 12.36 6.44 14.48
C THR A 21 12.16 6.26 12.97
N HIS A 22 11.33 7.06 12.29
CA HIS A 22 10.97 6.82 10.88
C HIS A 22 11.37 8.00 9.97
N LYS A 23 12.12 7.67 8.91
CA LYS A 23 12.59 8.61 7.89
C LYS A 23 11.85 8.34 6.57
N GLN A 24 11.30 9.40 5.98
CA GLN A 24 10.48 9.33 4.79
C GLN A 24 10.91 10.35 3.75
N LEU A 25 10.78 10.02 2.46
CA LEU A 25 11.11 10.94 1.38
C LEU A 25 9.90 11.81 1.04
N GLN A 26 10.04 13.12 1.23
CA GLN A 26 9.05 14.13 0.90
C GLN A 26 9.50 14.92 -0.35
N ALA A 27 8.65 15.02 -1.36
CA ALA A 27 8.90 15.85 -2.54
C ALA A 27 8.21 17.21 -2.44
N TYR A 28 8.96 18.26 -2.76
CA TYR A 28 8.51 19.64 -2.86
C TYR A 28 8.60 20.07 -4.32
N LEU A 29 7.49 20.53 -4.87
CA LEU A 29 7.28 20.81 -6.29
C LEU A 29 6.84 22.26 -6.46
N VAL A 30 7.43 22.95 -7.43
CA VAL A 30 6.99 24.26 -7.87
C VAL A 30 6.34 24.10 -9.24
N PRO A 31 5.06 24.44 -9.41
CA PRO A 31 4.38 24.32 -10.70
C PRO A 31 4.91 25.37 -11.68
N GLU A 32 4.80 25.10 -12.98
CA GLU A 32 5.04 26.11 -14.00
C GLU A 32 3.99 27.24 -13.92
N PRO A 33 4.38 28.50 -14.15
CA PRO A 33 3.43 29.60 -14.16
C PRO A 33 2.26 29.34 -15.11
N GLY A 34 1.04 29.48 -14.61
CA GLY A 34 -0.19 29.25 -15.39
C GLY A 34 -0.59 27.79 -15.58
N HIS A 35 0.14 26.83 -15.01
CA HIS A 35 -0.23 25.41 -15.03
C HIS A 35 -0.75 24.95 -13.67
N ALA A 36 -1.91 24.31 -13.66
CA ALA A 36 -2.40 23.57 -12.50
C ALA A 36 -1.68 22.21 -12.46
N LEU A 37 -0.86 21.99 -11.43
CA LEU A 37 -0.16 20.73 -11.23
C LEU A 37 -0.96 19.82 -10.32
N SER A 38 -1.44 18.69 -10.84
CA SER A 38 -2.08 17.65 -10.03
C SER A 38 -1.02 16.74 -9.39
N LEU A 39 -0.98 16.72 -8.06
CA LEU A 39 -0.08 15.83 -7.32
C LEU A 39 -0.40 14.35 -7.55
N GLU A 40 -1.67 14.02 -7.77
CA GLU A 40 -2.10 12.65 -8.06
C GLU A 40 -1.53 12.17 -9.40
N GLN A 41 -1.60 13.00 -10.44
CA GLN A 41 -1.02 12.67 -11.75
C GLN A 41 0.50 12.51 -11.68
N VAL A 42 1.19 13.36 -10.90
CA VAL A 42 2.63 13.23 -10.68
C VAL A 42 2.97 11.93 -9.96
N ARG A 43 2.18 11.57 -8.94
CA ARG A 43 2.35 10.34 -8.17
C ARG A 43 2.15 9.10 -9.03
N GLU A 44 1.10 9.07 -9.84
CA GLU A 44 0.81 7.97 -10.75
C GLU A 44 1.91 7.81 -11.82
N ALA A 45 2.33 8.91 -12.44
CA ALA A 45 3.39 8.92 -13.44
C ALA A 45 4.72 8.42 -12.87
N LEU A 46 5.04 8.76 -11.62
CA LEU A 46 6.21 8.24 -10.92
C LEU A 46 6.06 6.79 -10.51
N GLY A 47 4.88 6.34 -10.07
CA GLY A 47 4.61 4.95 -9.71
C GLY A 47 4.87 3.98 -10.86
N ARG A 48 4.66 4.41 -12.11
CA ARG A 48 4.98 3.61 -13.32
C ARG A 48 6.48 3.55 -13.64
N GLN A 49 7.29 4.46 -13.11
CA GLN A 49 8.71 4.60 -13.47
C GLN A 49 9.67 4.22 -12.33
N LEU A 50 9.23 4.37 -11.08
CA LEU A 50 10.03 4.09 -9.91
C LEU A 50 9.71 2.70 -9.36
N PRO A 51 10.74 1.94 -8.94
CA PRO A 51 10.52 0.75 -8.14
C PRO A 51 9.69 1.08 -6.90
N SER A 52 8.91 0.11 -6.43
CA SER A 52 8.04 0.24 -5.26
C SER A 52 8.77 0.80 -4.04
N TYR A 53 10.02 0.37 -3.80
CA TYR A 53 10.85 0.84 -2.67
C TYR A 53 11.38 2.29 -2.80
N MET A 54 11.22 2.94 -3.96
CA MET A 54 11.60 4.34 -4.20
C MET A 54 10.39 5.28 -4.21
N GLN A 55 9.23 4.80 -3.80
CA GLN A 55 8.05 5.65 -3.69
C GLN A 55 8.21 6.70 -2.59
N LEU A 56 7.75 7.90 -2.91
CA LEU A 56 7.81 9.06 -2.04
C LEU A 56 6.61 9.03 -1.09
N ALA A 57 6.86 9.33 0.17
CA ALA A 57 5.82 9.31 1.21
C ALA A 57 4.82 10.46 1.07
N GLY A 58 5.23 11.53 0.39
CA GLY A 58 4.33 12.63 0.12
C GLY A 58 4.86 13.62 -0.91
N TYR A 59 3.93 14.41 -1.42
CA TYR A 59 4.19 15.51 -2.34
C TYR A 59 3.65 16.81 -1.75
N ARG A 60 4.28 17.92 -2.11
CA ARG A 60 3.87 19.25 -1.70
C ARG A 60 4.09 20.25 -2.80
N LEU A 61 3.09 21.09 -3.06
CA LEU A 61 3.21 22.25 -3.93
C LEU A 61 3.72 23.45 -3.13
N LEU A 62 4.70 24.15 -3.68
CA LEU A 62 5.20 25.42 -3.18
C LEU A 62 5.09 26.46 -4.30
N PRO A 63 4.79 27.73 -3.96
CA PRO A 63 4.81 28.81 -4.95
C PRO A 63 6.22 29.08 -5.48
N ARG A 64 7.25 28.84 -4.64
CA ARG A 64 8.67 28.93 -4.99
C ARG A 64 9.52 28.17 -3.96
N LEU A 65 10.71 27.74 -4.35
CA LEU A 65 11.67 27.18 -3.39
C LEU A 65 12.24 28.29 -2.47
N PRO A 66 12.32 28.07 -1.15
CA PRO A 66 12.99 28.99 -0.25
C PRO A 66 14.51 28.93 -0.48
N LEU A 67 15.11 30.10 -0.62
CA LEU A 67 16.55 30.27 -0.82
C LEU A 67 17.13 31.11 0.31
N THR A 68 18.33 30.74 0.76
CA THR A 68 19.17 31.56 1.64
C THR A 68 19.57 32.87 0.94
N ALA A 69 20.07 33.84 1.70
CA ALA A 69 20.62 35.10 1.16
C ALA A 69 21.70 34.91 0.07
N ASN A 70 22.39 33.76 0.09
CA ASN A 70 23.40 33.39 -0.90
C ASN A 70 22.82 32.65 -2.13
N GLY A 71 21.49 32.60 -2.28
CA GLY A 71 20.80 31.93 -3.38
C GLY A 71 20.80 30.40 -3.32
N LYS A 72 21.35 29.79 -2.25
CA LYS A 72 21.29 28.34 -2.04
C LYS A 72 19.97 27.91 -1.44
N LEU A 73 19.52 26.69 -1.72
CA LEU A 73 18.32 26.11 -1.14
C LEU A 73 18.35 26.14 0.40
N ASP A 74 17.33 26.76 1.00
CA ASP A 74 17.17 26.76 2.45
C ASP A 74 16.37 25.51 2.89
N ARG A 75 17.11 24.44 3.21
CA ARG A 75 16.52 23.17 3.65
C ARG A 75 15.76 23.31 4.97
N ARG A 76 16.18 24.21 5.85
CA ARG A 76 15.52 24.43 7.14
C ARG A 76 14.16 25.08 6.95
N ALA A 77 14.11 26.11 6.10
CA ALA A 77 12.84 26.72 5.72
C ALA A 77 11.90 25.71 5.04
N LEU A 78 12.42 24.88 4.13
CA LEU A 78 11.64 23.79 3.51
C LEU A 78 11.04 22.80 4.50
N LEU A 79 11.85 22.35 5.48
CA LEU A 79 11.37 21.44 6.53
C LEU A 79 10.41 22.13 7.49
N ALA A 80 10.56 23.44 7.72
CA ALA A 80 9.66 24.21 8.59
C ALA A 80 8.29 24.44 7.93
N GLU A 81 8.26 24.72 6.63
CA GLU A 81 7.02 24.62 5.84
C GLU A 81 6.47 23.20 6.02
N GLY A 82 7.33 22.18 5.87
CA GLY A 82 7.05 20.75 6.02
C GLY A 82 6.53 20.24 7.37
N GLY A 83 6.65 21.00 8.46
CA GLY A 83 6.67 20.45 9.81
C GLY A 83 5.29 20.22 10.45
N GLN A 84 5.21 19.17 11.30
CA GLN A 84 4.27 18.85 12.40
C GLN A 84 2.97 19.67 12.55
N ALA A 85 3.02 21.00 12.56
CA ALA A 85 1.83 21.86 12.58
C ALA A 85 0.94 21.71 11.33
N GLU A 86 1.53 21.38 10.19
CA GLU A 86 0.80 21.13 8.95
C GLU A 86 0.45 19.65 8.75
N GLU A 87 1.18 18.73 9.39
CA GLU A 87 0.79 17.31 9.53
C GLU A 87 -0.50 17.20 10.36
N ALA A 88 -0.60 17.95 11.46
CA ALA A 88 -1.83 18.08 12.25
C ALA A 88 -2.99 18.70 11.44
N ARG A 89 -2.73 19.74 10.64
CA ARG A 89 -3.74 20.30 9.73
C ARG A 89 -4.13 19.35 8.59
N ARG A 90 -3.22 18.49 8.13
CA ARG A 90 -3.53 17.45 7.13
C ARG A 90 -4.40 16.34 7.72
N GLU A 91 -4.16 15.93 8.96
CA GLU A 91 -5.08 15.05 9.69
C GLU A 91 -6.50 15.65 9.78
N GLU A 92 -6.61 16.96 9.98
CA GLU A 92 -7.91 17.67 10.02
C GLU A 92 -8.54 17.87 8.63
N GLN A 93 -7.75 17.96 7.56
CA GLN A 93 -8.24 18.21 6.19
C GLN A 93 -8.46 16.96 5.33
N ARG A 94 -7.97 15.80 5.76
CA ARG A 94 -8.28 14.53 5.08
C ARG A 94 -9.77 14.24 5.25
N GLU A 95 -10.47 14.10 4.13
CA GLU A 95 -11.87 13.68 4.15
C GLU A 95 -11.93 12.25 4.68
N TYR A 96 -12.21 12.11 5.98
CA TYR A 96 -12.28 10.82 6.62
C TYR A 96 -13.46 10.02 6.06
N VAL A 97 -13.15 8.96 5.32
CA VAL A 97 -14.13 7.99 4.85
C VAL A 97 -14.07 6.76 5.74
N ALA A 98 -15.12 6.53 6.52
CA ALA A 98 -15.19 5.43 7.47
C ALA A 98 -15.24 4.06 6.75
N PRO A 99 -14.62 3.01 7.33
CA PRO A 99 -14.83 1.63 6.91
C PRO A 99 -16.31 1.21 6.94
N ARG A 100 -16.80 0.75 5.79
CA ARG A 100 -18.20 0.41 5.52
C ARG A 100 -18.47 -1.07 5.80
N THR A 101 -17.56 -1.95 5.38
CA THR A 101 -17.69 -3.41 5.55
C THR A 101 -16.92 -3.94 6.76
N GLN A 102 -17.25 -5.17 7.19
CA GLN A 102 -16.51 -5.82 8.29
C GLN A 102 -15.05 -6.08 7.91
N GLU A 103 -14.79 -6.40 6.65
CA GLU A 103 -13.46 -6.60 6.10
C GLU A 103 -12.65 -5.29 6.09
N GLU A 104 -13.23 -4.19 5.61
CA GLU A 104 -12.58 -2.87 5.66
C GLU A 104 -12.24 -2.46 7.10
N ARG A 105 -13.14 -2.73 8.07
CA ARG A 105 -12.90 -2.45 9.50
C ARG A 105 -11.74 -3.28 10.06
N SER A 106 -11.68 -4.56 9.71
CA SER A 106 -10.61 -5.44 10.16
C SER A 106 -9.26 -4.99 9.61
N LEU A 107 -9.21 -4.59 8.32
CA LEU A 107 -7.98 -4.11 7.71
C LEU A 107 -7.54 -2.76 8.28
N ALA A 108 -8.49 -1.83 8.48
CA ALA A 108 -8.22 -0.55 9.14
C ALA A 108 -7.64 -0.74 10.54
N HIS A 109 -8.19 -1.67 11.33
CA HIS A 109 -7.66 -1.96 12.65
C HIS A 109 -6.22 -2.50 12.63
N ILE A 110 -5.89 -3.36 11.67
CA ILE A 110 -4.52 -3.85 11.48
C ILE A 110 -3.57 -2.68 11.17
N TRP A 111 -3.98 -1.76 10.29
CA TRP A 111 -3.20 -0.58 9.93
C TRP A 111 -2.98 0.33 11.14
N GLU A 112 -4.04 0.66 11.89
CA GLU A 112 -3.97 1.46 13.11
C GLU A 112 -2.94 0.92 14.11
N GLN A 113 -2.96 -0.40 14.35
CA GLN A 113 -2.03 -1.06 15.27
C GLN A 113 -0.57 -1.04 14.80
N VAL A 114 -0.34 -1.26 13.49
CA VAL A 114 1.01 -1.35 12.95
C VAL A 114 1.63 0.04 12.75
N LEU A 115 0.85 0.97 12.20
CA LEU A 115 1.27 2.36 11.96
C LEU A 115 1.24 3.20 13.23
N ARG A 116 0.58 2.73 14.30
CA ARG A 116 0.40 3.42 15.58
C ARG A 116 -0.30 4.77 15.44
N VAL A 117 -1.28 4.82 14.54
CA VAL A 117 -2.16 5.98 14.33
C VAL A 117 -3.51 5.74 15.01
N PRO A 118 -4.17 6.78 15.53
CA PRO A 118 -5.41 6.61 16.30
C PRO A 118 -6.59 6.17 15.43
N ARG A 119 -6.56 6.46 14.13
CA ARG A 119 -7.65 6.18 13.20
C ARG A 119 -7.16 6.04 11.77
N VAL A 120 -7.73 5.09 11.03
CA VAL A 120 -7.52 4.93 9.58
C VAL A 120 -8.86 4.92 8.84
N GLY A 121 -8.99 5.79 7.84
CA GLY A 121 -10.07 5.79 6.84
C GLY A 121 -9.73 4.95 5.61
N VAL A 122 -10.75 4.54 4.85
CA VAL A 122 -10.54 3.60 3.72
C VAL A 122 -9.82 4.21 2.52
N GLN A 123 -9.80 5.54 2.44
CA GLN A 123 -9.10 6.32 1.42
C GLN A 123 -7.75 6.86 1.89
N ASP A 124 -7.36 6.61 3.14
CA ASP A 124 -6.07 7.07 3.62
C ASP A 124 -4.94 6.31 2.93
N ASN A 125 -3.95 7.06 2.47
CA ASN A 125 -2.80 6.50 1.78
C ASN A 125 -1.80 5.92 2.78
N TYR A 126 -1.41 4.67 2.57
CA TYR A 126 -0.45 3.93 3.39
C TYR A 126 0.84 4.71 3.70
N PHE A 127 1.48 5.29 2.69
CA PHE A 127 2.75 5.98 2.86
C PHE A 127 2.60 7.33 3.54
N GLU A 128 1.48 8.02 3.27
CA GLU A 128 1.19 9.29 3.93
C GLU A 128 0.77 9.13 5.41
N LEU A 129 0.45 7.90 5.84
CA LEU A 129 0.22 7.53 7.24
C LEU A 129 1.51 7.11 7.96
N GLY A 130 2.68 7.26 7.34
CA GLY A 130 3.95 6.83 7.94
C GLY A 130 4.41 5.45 7.47
N GLY A 131 3.71 4.82 6.53
CA GLY A 131 4.05 3.50 6.01
C GLY A 131 5.41 3.41 5.33
N ASP A 132 6.10 2.29 5.53
CA ASP A 132 7.33 1.91 4.83
C ASP A 132 7.30 0.41 4.47
N SER A 133 8.37 -0.11 3.87
CA SER A 133 8.42 -1.53 3.47
C SER A 133 8.36 -2.50 4.66
N ILE A 134 8.91 -2.15 5.82
CA ILE A 134 8.98 -3.01 7.01
C ILE A 134 7.60 -3.09 7.68
N LEU A 135 6.96 -1.94 7.85
CA LEU A 135 5.59 -1.85 8.34
C LEU A 135 4.63 -2.54 7.35
N GLY A 136 4.93 -2.46 6.05
CA GLY A 136 4.11 -3.08 5.00
C GLY A 136 4.14 -4.60 5.11
N ILE A 137 5.33 -5.18 5.28
CA ILE A 137 5.49 -6.62 5.55
C ILE A 137 4.70 -7.02 6.80
N SER A 138 4.73 -6.20 7.85
CA SER A 138 4.01 -6.47 9.10
C SER A 138 2.49 -6.43 8.94
N ILE A 139 1.98 -5.46 8.19
CA ILE A 139 0.55 -5.36 7.85
C ILE A 139 0.12 -6.57 7.03
N ILE A 140 0.88 -6.92 5.98
CA ILE A 140 0.55 -8.05 5.11
C ILE A 140 0.54 -9.37 5.89
N ALA A 141 1.53 -9.60 6.75
CA ALA A 141 1.56 -10.79 7.60
C ALA A 141 0.31 -10.92 8.48
N ARG A 142 -0.14 -9.82 9.10
CA ARG A 142 -1.36 -9.81 9.94
C ARG A 142 -2.64 -9.90 9.13
N ALA A 143 -2.70 -9.24 7.96
CA ALA A 143 -3.84 -9.32 7.06
C ALA A 143 -4.02 -10.76 6.53
N ASN A 144 -2.94 -11.46 6.22
CA ASN A 144 -3.01 -12.85 5.76
C ASN A 144 -3.43 -13.82 6.87
N GLN A 145 -3.10 -13.54 8.14
CA GLN A 145 -3.67 -14.27 9.28
C GLN A 145 -5.19 -14.04 9.43
N ALA A 146 -5.71 -12.95 8.88
CA ALA A 146 -7.14 -12.62 8.83
C ALA A 146 -7.80 -12.98 7.48
N ASN A 147 -7.18 -13.85 6.67
CA ASN A 147 -7.69 -14.37 5.39
C ASN A 147 -7.83 -13.34 4.25
N PHE A 148 -7.05 -12.26 4.25
CA PHE A 148 -7.07 -11.29 3.16
C PHE A 148 -6.19 -11.65 1.94
N SER A 149 -5.20 -12.52 2.10
CA SER A 149 -4.30 -13.00 1.03
C SER A 149 -3.66 -11.90 0.16
N PHE A 150 -3.21 -10.80 0.77
CA PHE A 150 -2.49 -9.74 0.08
C PHE A 150 -0.98 -10.03 0.01
N THR A 151 -0.33 -9.43 -0.98
CA THR A 151 1.12 -9.38 -1.13
C THR A 151 1.64 -7.96 -0.85
N LEU A 152 2.96 -7.84 -0.62
CA LEU A 152 3.58 -6.53 -0.49
C LEU A 152 3.47 -5.71 -1.79
N LYS A 153 3.41 -6.37 -2.94
CA LYS A 153 3.21 -5.72 -4.22
C LYS A 153 1.85 -5.04 -4.27
N ASP A 154 0.80 -5.74 -3.83
CA ASP A 154 -0.58 -5.22 -3.83
C ASP A 154 -0.70 -3.97 -2.95
N LEU A 155 -0.07 -3.94 -1.78
CA LEU A 155 -0.06 -2.74 -0.91
C LEU A 155 0.59 -1.53 -1.58
N PHE A 156 1.64 -1.75 -2.39
CA PHE A 156 2.37 -0.67 -3.06
C PHE A 156 1.65 -0.18 -4.33
N GLU A 157 0.92 -1.06 -5.00
CA GLU A 157 0.09 -0.72 -6.16
C GLU A 157 -1.25 -0.10 -5.72
N HIS A 158 -1.88 -0.67 -4.69
CA HIS A 158 -3.18 -0.30 -4.13
C HIS A 158 -3.00 0.28 -2.72
N GLN A 159 -2.66 1.56 -2.67
CA GLN A 159 -2.12 2.18 -1.45
C GLN A 159 -3.19 2.61 -0.44
N THR A 160 -4.44 2.24 -0.66
CA THR A 160 -5.58 2.52 0.24
C THR A 160 -6.33 1.22 0.50
N ILE A 161 -7.02 1.15 1.63
CA ILE A 161 -7.84 -0.01 1.98
C ILE A 161 -8.92 -0.25 0.92
N ALA A 162 -9.57 0.81 0.44
CA ALA A 162 -10.59 0.70 -0.60
C ALA A 162 -10.01 0.11 -1.90
N ALA A 163 -8.81 0.53 -2.30
CA ALA A 163 -8.15 0.01 -3.50
C ALA A 163 -7.72 -1.45 -3.35
N LEU A 164 -7.20 -1.84 -2.17
CA LEU A 164 -6.83 -3.24 -1.88
C LEU A 164 -8.02 -4.17 -1.95
N MET A 165 -9.13 -3.76 -1.33
CA MET A 165 -10.37 -4.54 -1.33
C MET A 165 -10.91 -4.69 -2.76
N LEU A 166 -10.91 -3.62 -3.54
CA LEU A 166 -11.33 -3.65 -4.94
C LEU A 166 -10.45 -4.56 -5.80
N ALA A 167 -9.13 -4.52 -5.62
CA ALA A 167 -8.20 -5.38 -6.34
C ALA A 167 -8.45 -6.87 -6.05
N ARG A 168 -8.67 -7.22 -4.78
CA ARG A 168 -9.01 -8.57 -4.34
C ARG A 168 -10.34 -9.07 -4.93
N GLU A 169 -11.35 -8.22 -5.01
CA GLU A 169 -12.63 -8.55 -5.66
C GLU A 169 -12.44 -8.86 -7.16
N GLY A 170 -11.56 -8.12 -7.84
CA GLY A 170 -11.22 -8.35 -9.25
C GLY A 170 -10.55 -9.71 -9.51
N GLU A 171 -9.68 -10.16 -8.60
CA GLU A 171 -9.02 -11.47 -8.70
C GLU A 171 -9.98 -12.62 -8.40
N HIS A 172 -10.85 -12.48 -7.39
CA HIS A 172 -11.91 -13.46 -7.11
C HIS A 172 -12.99 -13.53 -8.22
N SER A 173 -13.23 -12.42 -8.94
CA SER A 173 -14.14 -12.42 -10.09
C SER A 173 -13.53 -13.07 -11.34
N ALA A 174 -12.22 -12.93 -11.56
CA ALA A 174 -11.54 -13.58 -12.69
C ALA A 174 -11.46 -15.11 -12.54
N GLU A 175 -11.38 -15.62 -11.30
CA GLU A 175 -11.35 -17.07 -11.03
C GLU A 175 -12.73 -17.72 -11.09
N SER A 176 -13.80 -16.97 -10.78
CA SER A 176 -15.20 -17.45 -10.85
C SER A 176 -15.77 -17.45 -12.28
N VAL A 177 -15.27 -16.63 -13.20
CA VAL A 177 -15.72 -16.62 -14.61
C VAL A 177 -15.15 -17.79 -15.43
N LYS A 178 -14.16 -18.54 -14.92
CA LYS A 178 -13.56 -19.66 -15.65
C LYS A 178 -14.31 -20.99 -15.50
N LEU A 179 -15.38 -21.05 -14.69
CA LEU A 179 -16.15 -22.29 -14.47
C LEU A 179 -17.48 -22.40 -15.22
N GLU A 180 -17.94 -21.38 -15.93
CA GLU A 180 -19.23 -21.40 -16.63
C GLU A 180 -19.15 -21.01 -18.10
N ALA A 181 -18.52 -21.85 -18.94
CA ALA A 181 -18.94 -21.99 -20.34
C ALA A 181 -18.39 -23.28 -20.99
N THR A 182 -19.34 -24.09 -21.46
CA THR A 182 -19.25 -25.21 -22.44
C THR A 182 -18.76 -26.59 -21.98
N GLY A 183 -19.67 -27.37 -21.37
CA GLY A 183 -20.32 -28.53 -22.02
C GLY A 183 -19.46 -29.73 -22.48
N SER A 184 -19.55 -30.81 -21.69
CA SER A 184 -19.49 -32.24 -22.04
C SER A 184 -18.31 -32.79 -22.85
N THR A 185 -17.44 -33.55 -22.19
CA THR A 185 -17.32 -35.00 -22.44
C THR A 185 -16.78 -35.69 -21.17
N SER A 186 -17.53 -36.71 -20.74
CA SER A 186 -17.24 -37.77 -19.76
C SER A 186 -15.77 -38.07 -19.47
N THR A 187 -15.38 -38.17 -18.18
CA THR A 187 -14.75 -39.35 -17.54
C THR A 187 -14.53 -39.11 -16.05
N GLN A 188 -15.25 -39.90 -15.23
CA GLN A 188 -14.98 -40.35 -13.85
C GLN A 188 -14.19 -39.46 -12.87
N ASN A 189 -14.92 -38.85 -11.93
CA ASN A 189 -14.40 -38.50 -10.61
C ASN A 189 -14.29 -39.78 -9.77
N ILE A 190 -13.08 -40.14 -9.35
CA ILE A 190 -12.86 -41.10 -8.27
C ILE A 190 -12.72 -40.30 -6.99
N SER A 191 -13.79 -40.22 -6.21
CA SER A 191 -13.73 -39.91 -4.78
C SER A 191 -13.24 -41.16 -4.07
N VAL A 192 -12.00 -41.16 -3.58
CA VAL A 192 -11.51 -42.22 -2.69
C VAL A 192 -11.95 -41.84 -1.28
N GLU A 193 -13.13 -42.31 -0.88
CA GLU A 193 -13.41 -42.53 0.54
C GLU A 193 -12.55 -43.73 0.96
N LEU A 194 -11.51 -43.47 1.74
CA LEU A 194 -10.69 -44.54 2.34
C LEU A 194 -11.60 -45.35 3.28
N SER A 195 -11.82 -46.62 2.94
CA SER A 195 -12.50 -47.58 3.80
C SER A 195 -11.66 -47.82 5.05
N SER A 196 -12.30 -48.04 6.20
CA SER A 196 -11.65 -48.38 7.48
C SER A 196 -10.73 -49.61 7.39
N GLU A 197 -10.88 -50.44 6.35
CA GLU A 197 -10.01 -51.59 6.06
C GLU A 197 -8.68 -51.18 5.42
N ASP A 198 -8.63 -50.08 4.63
CA ASP A 198 -7.40 -49.57 4.01
C ASP A 198 -6.44 -48.94 5.03
N MET A 199 -6.98 -48.36 6.10
CA MET A 199 -6.19 -47.79 7.20
C MET A 199 -5.54 -48.87 8.08
N THR A 200 -6.06 -50.10 8.05
CA THR A 200 -5.49 -51.23 8.81
C THR A 200 -4.27 -51.84 8.10
N ASN A 201 -4.27 -51.88 6.76
CA ASN A 201 -3.10 -52.32 5.99
C ASN A 201 -1.94 -51.31 6.02
N LEU A 202 -2.24 -50.01 6.05
CA LEU A 202 -1.21 -48.96 6.16
C LEU A 202 -0.46 -48.98 7.50
N MET A 203 -1.13 -49.40 8.58
CA MET A 203 -0.52 -49.55 9.92
C MET A 203 0.32 -50.82 10.06
N SER A 204 0.10 -51.83 9.20
CA SER A 204 0.91 -53.06 9.16
C SER A 204 2.26 -52.83 8.47
N GLU A 205 2.33 -52.00 7.43
CA GLU A 205 3.59 -51.72 6.72
C GLU A 205 4.52 -50.74 7.44
N LEU A 206 4.02 -49.99 8.44
CA LEU A 206 4.83 -49.05 9.25
C LEU A 206 5.48 -49.69 10.48
N SER A 207 5.19 -50.97 10.79
CA SER A 207 5.86 -51.69 11.90
C SER A 207 7.05 -52.56 11.48
N GLU A 208 7.32 -52.74 10.18
CA GLU A 208 8.41 -53.62 9.69
C GLU A 208 9.66 -52.87 9.17
N THR A 209 9.76 -51.55 9.35
CA THR A 209 10.96 -50.78 8.97
C THR A 209 11.55 -49.98 10.12
N LYS A 210 11.90 -50.68 11.20
CA LYS A 210 12.91 -50.26 12.18
C LYS A 210 13.50 -51.48 12.91
N GLU A 211 14.28 -52.27 12.18
CA GLU A 211 15.53 -52.84 12.70
C GLU A 211 16.69 -51.99 12.18
#